data_AF-G5A3Z4-F1
#
_entry.id   AF-G5A3Z4-F1
#
_cell.length_a   1.000
_cell.length_b   1.000
_cell.length_c   1.000
_cell.angle_alpha   90.00
_cell.angle_beta   90.00
_cell.angle_gamma   90.00
#
_symmetry.space_group_name_H-M   'P 1'
#
loop_
_entity.id
_entity.type
_entity.pdbx_description
1 polymer ?
#
loop_
_entity_poly.entity_id
_entity_poly.type
_entity_poly.pdbx_seq_one_letter_code
_entity_poly.pdbx_strand_id
1 'polypeptide(L)' 'GAIEKLLRDVVGDDVAISKETIDWVNECAGEFLQVVGQEANRVAEGAAKKENYRISQEHVTAALEV' A
#
# COMPACT_ATOMS: atom_id res chain seq x y z
N GLY A 1 -12.35 9.01 -9.09
CA GLY A 1 -11.89 7.59 -8.97
C GLY A 1 -11.94 7.13 -7.51
N ALA A 2 -11.58 5.87 -7.20
CA ALA A 2 -11.61 5.36 -5.82
C ALA A 2 -10.64 6.14 -4.89
N ILE A 3 -9.42 6.44 -5.36
CA ILE A 3 -8.43 7.25 -4.63
C ILE A 3 -8.90 8.69 -4.45
N GLU A 4 -9.49 9.30 -5.47
CA GLU A 4 -10.04 10.65 -5.35
C GLU A 4 -11.14 10.74 -4.28
N LYS A 5 -12.02 9.73 -4.20
CA LYS A 5 -13.05 9.66 -3.15
C LYS A 5 -12.41 9.59 -1.76
N LEU A 6 -11.45 8.69 -1.56
CA LEU A 6 -10.72 8.56 -0.29
C LEU A 6 -10.00 9.86 0.08
N LEU A 7 -9.43 10.55 -0.90
CA LEU A 7 -8.75 11.82 -0.66
C LEU A 7 -9.73 12.88 -0.17
N ARG A 8 -10.91 13.01 -0.80
CA ARG A 8 -11.98 13.92 -0.35
C ARG A 8 -12.52 13.59 1.04
N ASP A 9 -12.68 12.30 1.33
CA ASP A 9 -13.11 11.84 2.66
C ASP A 9 -12.13 12.30 3.77
N VAL A 10 -10.84 12.48 3.44
CA VAL A 10 -9.79 12.93 4.38
C VAL A 10 -9.64 14.45 4.42
N VAL A 11 -9.62 15.13 3.26
CA VAL A 11 -9.33 16.58 3.20
C VAL A 11 -10.56 17.47 3.32
N GLY A 12 -11.76 16.92 3.09
CA GLY A 12 -13.02 17.64 3.06
C GLY A 12 -13.36 18.23 1.68
N ASP A 13 -14.66 18.40 1.44
CA ASP A 13 -15.18 18.87 0.13
C ASP A 13 -14.87 20.34 -0.17
N ASP A 14 -14.56 21.14 0.86
CA ASP A 14 -14.26 22.57 0.73
C ASP A 14 -12.85 22.85 0.20
N VAL A 15 -11.99 21.82 0.13
CA VAL A 15 -10.62 21.95 -0.35
C VAL A 15 -10.56 21.62 -1.85
N ALA A 16 -10.10 22.59 -2.64
CA ALA A 16 -9.82 22.36 -4.06
C ALA A 16 -8.61 21.44 -4.23
N ILE A 17 -8.78 20.34 -4.96
CA ILE A 17 -7.73 19.36 -5.26
C ILE A 17 -7.44 19.43 -6.75
N SER A 18 -6.18 19.65 -7.13
CA SER A 18 -5.79 19.65 -8.54
C SER A 18 -5.79 18.22 -9.09
N LYS A 19 -5.96 18.09 -10.41
CA LYS A 19 -5.82 16.80 -11.09
C LYS A 19 -4.43 16.20 -10.88
N GLU A 20 -3.38 17.02 -10.97
CA GLU A 20 -1.99 16.61 -10.81
C GLU A 20 -1.73 16.03 -9.41
N THR A 21 -2.33 16.60 -8.36
CA THR A 21 -2.26 16.03 -7.00
C THR A 21 -2.90 14.65 -6.93
N ILE A 22 -4.04 14.45 -7.60
CA ILE A 22 -4.69 13.13 -7.65
C ILE A 22 -3.77 12.14 -8.39
N ASP A 23 -3.17 12.55 -9.51
CA ASP A 23 -2.27 11.71 -10.29
C ASP A 23 -1.04 11.28 -9.44
N TRP A 24 -0.41 12.20 -8.71
CA TRP A 24 0.69 11.88 -7.79
C TRP A 24 0.28 10.92 -6.67
N VAL A 25 -0.89 11.10 -6.06
CA VAL A 25 -1.36 10.19 -5.01
C VAL A 25 -1.62 8.79 -5.58
N ASN A 26 -2.10 8.67 -6.82
CA ASN A 26 -2.24 7.37 -7.48
C ASN A 26 -0.87 6.69 -7.70
N GLU A 27 0.12 7.45 -8.16
CA GLU A 27 1.49 6.94 -8.35
C GLU A 27 2.08 6.47 -7.01
N CYS A 28 2.00 7.29 -5.96
CA CYS A 28 2.46 6.93 -4.62
C CYS A 28 1.74 5.70 -4.06
N ALA A 29 0.43 5.56 -4.28
CA ALA A 29 -0.32 4.38 -3.85
C ALA A 29 0.17 3.10 -4.56
N GLY A 30 0.51 3.20 -5.85
CA GLY A 30 1.11 2.11 -6.62
C GLY A 30 2.48 1.70 -6.09
N GLU A 31 3.37 2.68 -5.86
CA GLU A 31 4.69 2.44 -5.28
C GLU A 31 4.60 1.86 -3.87
N PHE A 32 3.70 2.37 -3.04
CA PHE A 32 3.45 1.85 -1.69
C PHE A 32 3.07 0.37 -1.73
N LEU A 33 2.17 -0.05 -2.62
CA LEU A 33 1.79 -1.45 -2.77
C LEU A 33 2.98 -2.32 -3.20
N GLN A 34 3.87 -1.82 -4.05
CA GLN A 34 5.07 -2.55 -4.45
C GLN A 34 6.02 -2.74 -3.27
N VAL A 35 6.30 -1.67 -2.51
CA VAL A 35 7.21 -1.71 -1.36
C VAL A 35 6.67 -2.65 -0.27
N VAL A 36 5.41 -2.48 0.14
CA VAL A 36 4.79 -3.34 1.15
C VAL A 36 4.72 -4.79 0.66
N GLY A 37 4.43 -5.01 -0.62
CA GLY A 37 4.43 -6.34 -1.21
C GLY A 37 5.81 -7.00 -1.15
N GLN A 38 6.87 -6.29 -1.52
CA GLN A 38 8.26 -6.79 -1.44
C GLN A 38 8.65 -7.12 -0.01
N GLU A 39 8.32 -6.24 0.94
CA GLU A 39 8.65 -6.44 2.35
C GLU A 39 7.86 -7.60 2.96
N ALA A 40 6.57 -7.74 2.64
CA ALA A 40 5.77 -8.87 3.07
C ALA A 40 6.29 -10.21 2.51
N ASN A 41 6.76 -10.23 1.26
CA ASN A 41 7.44 -11.39 0.69
C ASN A 41 8.73 -11.70 1.46
N ARG A 42 9.55 -10.69 1.78
CA ARG A 42 10.80 -10.84 2.53
C ARG A 42 10.57 -11.43 3.93
N VAL A 43 9.58 -10.91 4.66
CA VAL A 43 9.20 -11.41 5.99
C VAL A 43 8.77 -12.87 5.89
N ALA A 44 7.94 -13.19 4.90
CA ALA A 44 7.42 -14.54 4.71
C ALA A 44 8.50 -15.55 4.27
N GLU A 45 9.45 -15.14 3.42
CA GLU A 45 10.64 -15.93 3.05
C GLU A 45 11.50 -16.27 4.28
N GLY A 46 11.73 -15.30 5.16
CA GLY A 46 12.50 -15.50 6.39
C GLY A 46 11.86 -16.49 7.37
N ALA A 47 10.53 -16.62 7.35
CA ALA A 47 9.78 -17.56 8.18
C ALA A 47 9.60 -18.95 7.55
N ALA A 48 9.84 -19.08 6.24
CA ALA A 48 9.54 -20.30 5.49
C ALA A 48 10.52 -21.45 5.81
N LYS A 49 9.99 -22.63 6.15
CA LYS A 49 10.79 -23.83 6.40
C LYS A 49 10.87 -24.81 5.20
N LYS A 50 10.05 -24.68 4.14
CA LYS A 50 10.05 -25.51 2.90
C LYS A 50 9.31 -24.86 1.71
N GLU A 51 9.61 -25.34 0.49
CA GLU A 51 9.39 -24.84 -0.90
C GLU A 51 7.99 -24.36 -1.37
N ASN A 52 6.99 -24.19 -0.50
CA ASN A 52 5.68 -23.66 -0.90
C ASN A 52 5.18 -22.63 0.11
N TYR A 53 5.87 -21.50 0.20
CA TYR A 53 5.44 -20.42 1.06
C TYR A 53 4.43 -19.53 0.31
N ARG A 54 3.41 -19.07 1.04
CA ARG A 54 2.41 -18.09 0.58
C ARG A 54 2.41 -16.91 1.55
N ILE A 55 2.27 -15.71 1.01
CA ILE A 55 2.02 -14.51 1.82
C ILE A 55 0.67 -14.70 2.55
N SER A 56 0.62 -14.26 3.80
CA SER A 56 -0.56 -14.26 4.67
C SER A 56 -0.72 -12.86 5.25
N GLN A 57 -1.86 -12.60 5.91
CA GLN A 57 -2.14 -11.30 6.53
C GLN A 57 -1.05 -10.89 7.52
N GLU A 58 -0.52 -11.82 8.31
CA GLU A 58 0.48 -11.52 9.35
C GLU A 58 1.79 -10.99 8.77
N HIS A 59 2.19 -11.47 7.58
CA HIS A 59 3.36 -10.99 6.88
C HIS A 59 3.18 -9.56 6.36
N VAL A 60 1.96 -9.22 5.91
CA VAL A 60 1.62 -7.85 5.47
C VAL A 60 1.58 -6.90 6.66
N THR A 61 0.99 -7.30 7.80
CA THR A 61 0.98 -6.47 9.01
C THR A 61 2.39 -6.23 9.53
N ALA A 62 3.23 -7.27 9.59
CA ALA A 62 4.62 -7.13 10.00
C ALA A 62 5.41 -6.20 9.06
N ALA A 63 5.18 -6.27 7.75
CA ALA A 63 5.82 -5.38 6.78
C ALA A 63 5.46 -3.90 6.95
N LEU A 64 4.33 -3.58 7.57
CA LEU A 64 3.91 -2.21 7.87
C LEU A 64 4.52 -1.66 9.17
N GLU A 65 5.13 -2.51 9.99
CA GLU A 65 5.76 -2.14 11.27
C GLU A 65 7.27 -1.87 11.14
N VAL A 66 7.84 -2.09 9.96
CA VAL A 66 9.27 -1.86 9.63
C VAL A 66 9.54 -0.39 9.39
#